data_AF-A0A7I8CUQ7-F1
#
_entry.id   AF-A0A7I8CUQ7-F1
#
_cell.length_a   1.000
_cell.length_b   1.000
_cell.length_c   1.000
_cell.angle_alpha   90.00
_cell.angle_beta   90.00
_cell.angle_gamma   90.00
#
_symmetry.space_group_name_H-M   'P 1'
#
loop_
_entity.id
_entity.type
_entity.pdbx_description
1 polymer ?
#
loop_
_entity_poly.entity_id
_entity_poly.type
_entity_poly.pdbx_seq_one_letter_code
_entity_poly.pdbx_strand_id
1 'polypeptide(L)'
;MEHLVRVYNEKDRQTLEWLRRHVGDAAIASAVAQCAGSGKPYLSIVCRRLGVRTPEFSVLRRQTSSPVAEHSLATIRGILAARTAPAKLAAVR
;
A
#
# COMPACT_ATOMS: atom_id res chain seq x y z
N MET A 1 -9.20 14.38 -5.42
CA MET A 1 -9.62 13.31 -4.49
C MET A 1 -8.44 12.72 -3.73
N GLU A 2 -7.46 12.10 -4.40
CA GLU A 2 -6.32 11.47 -3.69
C GLU A 2 -5.41 12.45 -2.92
N HIS A 3 -5.45 13.74 -3.26
CA HIS A 3 -4.73 14.78 -2.51
C HIS A 3 -5.39 15.14 -1.17
N LEU A 4 -6.65 14.76 -0.94
CA LEU A 4 -7.43 15.12 0.26
C LEU A 4 -7.24 14.13 1.43
N VAL A 5 -6.77 12.91 1.14
CA VAL A 5 -6.69 11.82 2.11
C VAL A 5 -5.32 11.18 2.03
N ARG A 6 -4.79 10.70 3.15
CA ARG A 6 -3.49 10.04 3.18
C ARG A 6 -3.64 8.61 2.64
N VAL A 7 -2.96 8.33 1.54
CA VAL A 7 -2.93 7.02 0.86
C VAL A 7 -1.51 6.48 0.93
N TYR A 8 -1.31 5.35 1.60
CA TYR A 8 0.01 4.75 1.80
C TYR A 8 0.18 3.40 1.11
N ASN A 9 -0.92 2.65 0.96
CA ASN A 9 -0.90 1.30 0.41
C ASN A 9 -1.97 1.10 -0.68
N GLU A 10 -1.92 -0.05 -1.35
CA GLU A 10 -2.91 -0.42 -2.37
C GLU A 10 -4.32 -0.55 -1.78
N LYS A 11 -4.42 -1.05 -0.54
CA LYS A 11 -5.69 -1.19 0.19
C LYS A 11 -6.37 0.17 0.40
N ASP A 12 -5.61 1.22 0.64
CA ASP A 12 -6.08 2.59 0.81
C ASP A 12 -6.64 3.12 -0.52
N ARG A 13 -5.96 2.84 -1.64
CA ARG A 13 -6.47 3.18 -2.98
C ARG A 13 -7.80 2.48 -3.27
N GLN A 14 -7.88 1.17 -3.02
CA GLN A 14 -9.11 0.40 -3.19
C GLN A 14 -10.24 0.90 -2.28
N THR A 15 -9.90 1.25 -1.04
CA THR A 15 -10.84 1.83 -0.08
C THR A 15 -11.37 3.16 -0.57
N LEU A 16 -10.51 4.03 -1.09
CA LEU A 16 -10.92 5.32 -1.64
C LEU A 16 -11.83 5.13 -2.86
N GLU A 17 -11.48 4.26 -3.80
CA GLU A 17 -12.34 3.97 -4.96
C GLU A 17 -13.71 3.43 -4.55
N TRP A 18 -13.75 2.53 -3.57
CA TRP A 18 -14.99 2.00 -3.04
C TRP A 18 -15.84 3.10 -2.40
N LEU A 19 -15.24 3.95 -1.57
CA LEU A 19 -15.92 5.10 -0.97
C LEU A 19 -16.49 6.03 -2.03
N ARG A 20 -15.73 6.31 -3.10
CA ARG A 20 -16.20 7.15 -4.22
C ARG A 20 -17.42 6.54 -4.91
N ARG A 21 -17.44 5.21 -5.09
CA ARG A 21 -18.58 4.50 -5.69
C ARG A 21 -19.81 4.43 -4.77
N HIS A 22 -19.62 4.31 -3.45
CA HIS A 22 -20.72 4.06 -2.51
C HIS A 22 -21.30 5.33 -1.87
N VAL A 23 -20.44 6.27 -1.48
CA VAL A 23 -20.82 7.47 -0.72
C VAL A 23 -20.75 8.72 -1.58
N GLY A 24 -19.91 8.69 -2.62
CA GLY A 24 -19.74 9.80 -3.54
C GLY A 24 -18.72 10.84 -3.05
N ASP A 25 -18.20 11.57 -4.02
CA ASP A 25 -17.10 12.53 -3.85
C ASP A 25 -17.45 13.66 -2.86
N ALA A 26 -18.67 14.18 -2.90
CA ALA A 26 -19.10 15.29 -2.04
C ALA A 26 -19.12 14.92 -0.54
N ALA A 27 -19.60 13.72 -0.22
CA ALA A 27 -19.65 13.23 1.16
C ALA A 27 -18.24 13.00 1.73
N ILE A 28 -17.33 12.46 0.92
CA ILE A 28 -15.92 12.28 1.29
C ILE A 28 -15.27 13.63 1.58
N ALA A 29 -15.48 14.63 0.73
CA ALA A 29 -14.93 15.97 0.93
C ALA A 29 -15.46 16.62 2.22
N SER A 30 -16.76 16.48 2.52
CA SER A 30 -17.35 16.97 3.77
C SER A 30 -16.77 16.26 5.00
N ALA A 31 -16.62 14.94 4.95
CA ALA A 31 -16.01 14.18 6.04
C ALA A 31 -14.53 14.54 6.26
N VAL A 32 -13.78 14.79 5.19
CA VAL A 32 -12.39 15.28 5.27
C VAL A 32 -12.35 16.67 5.89
N ALA A 33 -13.25 17.59 5.50
CA ALA A 33 -13.32 18.93 6.08
C ALA A 33 -13.68 18.91 7.58
N GLN A 34 -14.47 17.92 8.02
CA GLN A 34 -14.81 17.71 9.43
C GLN A 34 -13.70 17.04 10.24
N CYS A 35 -12.71 16.41 9.59
CA CYS A 35 -11.51 15.93 10.25
C CYS A 35 -10.59 17.11 10.57
N ALA A 36 -10.85 17.79 11.68
CA ALA A 36 -10.04 18.90 12.16
C ALA A 36 -8.62 18.42 12.51
N GLY A 37 -7.63 18.84 11.71
CA GLY A 37 -6.21 18.55 11.93
C GLY A 37 -5.33 19.17 10.85
N SER A 38 -4.11 19.56 11.21
CA SER A 38 -3.12 20.21 10.33
C SER A 38 -2.49 19.24 9.29
N GLY A 39 -3.31 18.45 8.59
CA GLY A 39 -2.81 17.50 7.60
C GLY A 39 -3.87 16.64 6.96
N LYS A 40 -3.44 15.83 5.99
CA LYS A 40 -4.30 14.86 5.28
C LYS A 40 -4.77 13.78 6.26
N PRO A 41 -6.08 13.65 6.56
CA PRO A 41 -6.58 12.62 7.46
C PRO A 41 -6.35 11.23 6.88
N TYR A 42 -6.22 10.25 7.76
CA TYR A 42 -6.18 8.84 7.37
C TYR A 42 -7.57 8.38 6.92
N LEU A 43 -7.61 7.47 5.94
CA LEU A 43 -8.87 6.90 5.42
C LEU A 43 -9.70 6.22 6.53
N SER A 44 -9.07 5.63 7.54
CA SER A 44 -9.76 5.00 8.68
C SER A 44 -10.62 5.99 9.46
N ILE A 45 -10.14 7.23 9.65
CA ILE A 45 -10.87 8.29 10.36
C ILE A 45 -12.03 8.77 9.49
N VAL A 46 -11.80 8.94 8.19
CA VAL A 46 -12.84 9.33 7.22
C VAL A 46 -13.97 8.28 7.18
N CYS A 47 -13.64 6.99 7.13
CA CYS A 47 -14.63 5.91 7.14
C CYS A 47 -15.44 5.91 8.45
N ARG A 48 -14.77 6.09 9.60
CA ARG A 48 -15.43 6.19 10.90
C ARG A 48 -16.37 7.40 10.95
N ARG A 49 -15.97 8.54 10.37
CA ARG A 49 -16.80 9.76 10.33
C ARG A 49 -18.01 9.61 9.43
N LEU A 50 -17.85 8.92 8.31
CA LEU A 50 -18.93 8.59 7.39
C LEU A 50 -19.83 7.45 7.91
N GLY A 51 -19.49 6.82 9.03
CA GLY A 51 -20.25 5.70 9.60
C GLY A 51 -20.23 4.43 8.75
N VAL A 52 -19.37 4.37 7.73
CA VAL A 52 -19.28 3.23 6.81
C VAL A 52 -18.22 2.24 7.27
N ARG A 53 -18.61 0.97 7.34
CA ARG A 53 -17.67 -0.12 7.53
C ARG A 53 -17.12 -0.49 6.16
N THR A 54 -15.85 -0.18 5.92
CA THR A 54 -15.17 -0.59 4.69
C THR A 54 -15.18 -2.11 4.56
N PRO A 55 -15.46 -2.65 3.36
CA PRO A 55 -15.32 -4.07 3.14
C PRO A 55 -13.88 -4.48 3.45
N GLU A 56 -13.71 -5.70 3.96
CA GLU A 56 -12.40 -6.34 4.01
C GLU A 56 -11.96 -6.52 2.56
N PHE A 57 -11.19 -5.57 2.06
CA PHE A 57 -10.41 -5.76 0.84
C PHE A 57 -9.42 -6.86 1.20
N SER A 58 -9.83 -8.11 0.97
CA SER A 58 -8.90 -9.20 0.79
C SER A 58 -8.04 -8.70 -0.35
N VAL A 59 -6.89 -8.13 -0.01
CA VAL A 59 -5.81 -8.00 -0.97
C VAL A 59 -5.52 -9.45 -1.28
N LEU A 60 -6.20 -9.99 -2.30
CA LEU A 60 -5.72 -11.10 -3.08
C LEU A 60 -4.38 -10.55 -3.52
N ARG A 61 -3.36 -10.80 -2.68
CA ARG A 61 -1.96 -10.65 -3.01
C ARG A 61 -1.94 -11.40 -4.31
N ARG A 62 -1.86 -10.67 -5.43
CA ARG A 62 -1.71 -11.30 -6.72
C ARG A 62 -0.36 -11.99 -6.58
N GLN A 63 -0.41 -13.24 -6.11
CA GLN A 63 0.66 -14.23 -6.17
C GLN A 63 0.75 -14.73 -7.62
N THR A 64 0.29 -13.93 -8.57
CA THR A 64 0.63 -14.10 -9.97
C THR A 64 2.12 -13.85 -10.03
N SER A 65 2.87 -14.95 -10.03
CA SER A 65 4.31 -14.93 -10.27
C SER A 65 4.53 -14.20 -11.60
N SER A 66 4.95 -12.94 -11.49
CA SER A 66 5.26 -12.12 -12.65
C SER A 66 6.67 -12.51 -13.07
N PRO A 67 6.91 -12.89 -14.34
CA PRO A 67 8.25 -13.28 -14.78
C PRO A 67 9.28 -12.17 -14.55
N VAL A 68 8.85 -10.90 -14.64
CA VAL A 68 9.69 -9.73 -14.31
C VAL A 68 9.99 -9.67 -12.81
N ALA A 69 9.02 -9.98 -11.95
CA ALA A 69 9.22 -9.99 -10.50
C ALA A 69 10.14 -11.14 -10.07
N GLU A 70 9.97 -12.34 -10.63
CA GLU A 70 10.86 -13.48 -10.38
C GLU A 70 12.28 -13.20 -10.84
N HIS A 71 12.45 -12.64 -12.04
CA HIS A 71 13.76 -12.24 -12.55
C HIS A 71 14.42 -11.21 -11.62
N SER A 72 13.67 -10.18 -11.24
CA SER A 72 14.14 -9.13 -10.33
C SER A 72 14.55 -9.72 -8.96
N LEU A 73 13.76 -10.64 -8.41
CA LEU A 73 14.08 -11.34 -7.16
C LEU A 73 15.32 -12.23 -7.30
N ALA A 74 15.48 -12.92 -8.42
CA ALA A 74 16.68 -13.72 -8.71
C ALA A 74 17.93 -12.84 -8.78
N THR A 75 17.86 -11.69 -9.45
CA THR A 75 18.95 -10.70 -9.52
C THR A 75 19.32 -10.18 -8.13
N ILE A 76 18.33 -9.78 -7.32
CA ILE A 76 18.56 -9.29 -5.96
C ILE A 76 19.24 -10.38 -5.11
N ARG A 77 18.74 -11.62 -5.17
CA ARG A 77 19.35 -12.76 -4.47
C ARG A 77 20.80 -12.97 -4.92
N GLY A 78 21.09 -12.87 -6.21
CA GLY A 78 22.44 -12.98 -6.76
C GLY A 78 23.39 -11.91 -6.24
N ILE A 79 22.96 -10.64 -6.26
CA ILE A 79 23.75 -9.51 -5.74
C ILE A 79 24.03 -9.69 -4.25
N LEU A 80 23.00 -10.06 -3.47
CA LEU A 80 23.16 -10.27 -2.04
C LEU A 80 24.12 -11.42 -1.77
N ALA A 81 23.96 -12.57 -2.45
CA ALA A 81 24.86 -13.71 -2.30
C ALA A 81 26.31 -13.37 -2.67
N ALA A 82 26.55 -12.58 -3.71
CA ALA A 82 27.89 -12.13 -4.07
C ALA A 82 28.51 -11.19 -3.02
N ARG A 83 27.70 -10.41 -2.32
CA ARG A 83 28.14 -9.47 -1.26
C ARG A 83 28.31 -10.14 0.10
N THR A 84 27.51 -11.16 0.40
CA THR A 84 27.58 -11.90 1.67
C THR A 84 28.41 -13.17 1.57
N ALA A 85 28.86 -13.59 0.38
CA ALA A 85 29.89 -14.59 0.25
C ALA A 85 31.14 -14.10 1.00
N PRO A 86 31.50 -14.70 2.15
CA PRO A 86 32.76 -14.37 2.78
C PRO A 86 33.88 -14.92 1.90
N ALA A 87 35.09 -14.46 2.14
CA ALA A 87 36.37 -14.95 1.62
C ALA A 87 36.62 -16.46 1.87
N LYS A 88 35.71 -17.35 1.43
CA LYS A 88 35.71 -18.79 1.68
C LYS A 88 36.75 -19.53 0.83
N LEU A 89 37.46 -18.82 -0.05
CA LEU A 89 38.60 -19.32 -0.82
C LEU A 89 39.95 -18.90 -0.25
N ALA A 90 40.01 -18.07 0.82
CA ALA A 90 41.27 -17.60 1.38
C ALA A 90 41.85 -18.49 2.51
N ALA A 91 41.13 -19.53 2.94
CA ALA A 91 41.54 -20.43 4.03
C ALA A 91 41.86 -21.88 3.57
N VAL A 92 42.14 -22.07 2.28
CA VAL A 92 42.76 -23.31 1.76
C VAL A 92 43.95 -22.90 0.90
N ARG A 93 45.03 -22.49 1.55
CA ARG A 93 46.38 -22.54 1.01
C ARG A 93 47.41 -22.51 2.12
#